data_AF-A0A519D538-F1
#
_entry.id   AF-A0A519D538-F1
#
_cell.length_a   1.000
_cell.length_b   1.000
_cell.length_c   1.000
_cell.angle_alpha   90.00
_cell.angle_beta   90.00
_cell.angle_gamma   90.00
#
_symmetry.space_group_name_H-M   'P 1'
#
loop_
_entity.id
_entity.type
_entity.pdbx_description
1 polymer ?
#
loop_
_entity_poly.entity_id
_entity_poly.type
_entity_poly.pdbx_seq_one_letter_code
_entity_poly.pdbx_strand_id
1 'polypeptide(L)'
;MNESWTRKRWWEFRQGHSVYLIFMLTFINFILITYRLLIEKITTFKELIPELWIFAALFIVCYVPAAILIGFWHRKTQLRVETTLVQQQNPVLARMIRTLLDVQTGIATKEEIDEFRKMLESIEKR
;
A
#
# COMPACT_ATOMS: atom_id res chain seq x y z
N MET A 1 15.97 -17.90 -10.55
CA MET A 1 15.50 -17.30 -11.81
C MET A 1 16.37 -16.08 -12.15
N ASN A 2 16.96 -15.97 -13.34
CA ASN A 2 17.78 -14.80 -13.70
C ASN A 2 16.85 -13.61 -14.00
N GLU A 3 16.23 -13.07 -12.95
CA GLU A 3 15.51 -11.80 -12.98
C GLU A 3 16.42 -10.78 -13.66
N SER A 4 16.10 -10.40 -14.91
CA SER A 4 16.99 -9.55 -15.69
C SER A 4 17.26 -8.27 -14.90
N TRP A 5 18.52 -7.83 -14.87
CA TRP A 5 18.93 -6.63 -14.13
C TRP A 5 17.98 -5.45 -14.41
N THR A 6 17.54 -5.32 -15.66
CA THR A 6 16.54 -4.34 -16.13
C THR A 6 15.19 -4.48 -15.44
N ARG A 7 14.65 -5.69 -15.26
CA ARG A 7 13.36 -5.91 -14.58
C ARG A 7 13.43 -5.49 -13.11
N LYS A 8 14.55 -5.79 -12.43
CA LYS A 8 14.78 -5.35 -11.05
C LYS A 8 14.86 -3.84 -10.95
N ARG A 9 15.69 -3.20 -11.79
CA ARG A 9 15.81 -1.73 -11.82
C ARG A 9 14.49 -1.05 -12.17
N TRP A 10 13.70 -1.62 -13.08
CA TRP A 10 12.39 -1.10 -13.43
C TRP A 10 11.40 -1.19 -12.28
N TRP A 11 11.39 -2.32 -11.55
CA TRP A 11 10.55 -2.45 -10.36
C TRP A 11 10.95 -1.43 -9.29
N GLU A 12 12.24 -1.32 -8.98
CA GLU A 12 12.76 -0.34 -8.01
C GLU A 12 12.44 1.10 -8.41
N PHE A 13 12.61 1.44 -9.69
CA PHE A 13 12.23 2.74 -10.23
C PHE A 13 10.75 3.03 -9.98
N ARG A 14 9.86 2.08 -10.29
CA ARG A 14 8.42 2.26 -10.05
C ARG A 14 8.11 2.40 -8.57
N GLN A 15 8.76 1.63 -7.70
CA GLN A 15 8.58 1.80 -6.25
C GLN A 15 9.05 3.18 -5.80
N GLY A 16 10.25 3.61 -6.22
CA GLY A 16 10.80 4.93 -5.91
C GLY A 16 9.90 6.06 -6.40
N HIS A 17 9.44 5.96 -7.65
CA HIS A 17 8.59 6.95 -8.28
C HIS A 17 7.20 7.00 -7.65
N SER A 18 6.50 5.87 -7.54
CA SER A 18 5.12 5.84 -7.06
C SER A 18 4.97 6.10 -5.56
N VAL A 19 5.93 5.65 -4.75
CA VAL A 19 5.82 5.78 -3.29
C VAL A 19 6.34 7.14 -2.82
N TYR A 20 7.46 7.63 -3.35
CA TYR A 20 8.12 8.82 -2.80
C TYR A 20 8.00 10.05 -3.71
N LEU A 21 8.29 9.91 -5.01
CA LEU A 21 8.31 11.06 -5.92
C LEU A 21 6.90 11.58 -6.21
N ILE A 22 5.96 10.69 -6.57
CA ILE A 22 4.56 11.04 -6.81
C ILE A 22 3.91 11.57 -5.53
N PHE A 23 4.24 11.02 -4.37
CA PHE A 23 3.72 11.52 -3.10
C PHE A 23 4.03 13.02 -2.93
N MET A 24 5.31 13.40 -3.03
CA MET A 24 5.72 14.81 -2.93
C MET A 24 5.15 15.68 -4.06
N LEU A 25 5.21 15.19 -5.29
CA LEU A 25 4.72 15.92 -6.46
C LEU A 25 3.21 16.19 -6.36
N THR A 26 2.44 15.23 -5.84
CA THR A 26 1.00 15.39 -5.62
C THR A 26 0.70 16.49 -4.61
N PHE A 27 1.45 16.59 -3.51
CA PHE A 27 1.28 17.69 -2.56
C PHE A 27 1.59 19.05 -3.15
N ILE A 28 2.73 19.16 -3.84
CA ILE A 28 3.13 20.42 -4.49
C ILE A 28 2.08 20.85 -5.50
N ASN A 29 1.65 19.93 -6.36
CA ASN A 29 0.62 20.21 -7.36
C ASN A 29 -0.73 20.56 -6.72
N PHE A 30 -1.15 19.82 -5.69
CA PHE A 30 -2.39 20.12 -4.99
C PHE A 30 -2.37 21.52 -4.38
N ILE A 31 -1.29 21.87 -3.68
CA ILE A 31 -1.11 23.20 -3.09
C ILE A 31 -1.16 24.28 -4.18
N LEU A 32 -0.37 24.14 -5.24
CA LEU A 32 -0.28 25.13 -6.32
C LEU A 32 -1.61 25.32 -7.06
N ILE A 33 -2.24 24.22 -7.47
CA ILE A 33 -3.50 24.24 -8.24
C ILE A 33 -4.62 24.80 -7.38
N THR A 34 -4.75 24.33 -6.13
CA THR A 34 -5.81 24.79 -5.22
C THR A 34 -5.64 26.27 -4.92
N TYR A 35 -4.41 26.70 -4.64
CA TYR A 35 -4.17 28.11 -4.36
C TYR A 35 -4.50 29.00 -5.57
N ARG A 36 -3.95 28.69 -6.75
CA ARG A 36 -4.11 29.53 -7.95
C ARG A 36 -5.53 29.50 -8.53
N LEU A 37 -6.21 28.36 -8.48
CA LEU A 37 -7.51 28.21 -9.11
C LEU A 37 -8.69 28.47 -8.16
N LEU A 38 -8.51 28.28 -6.84
CA LEU A 38 -9.56 28.47 -5.85
C LEU A 38 -9.31 29.69 -4.97
N ILE A 39 -8.17 29.74 -4.26
CA ILE A 39 -7.92 30.77 -3.25
C ILE A 39 -7.74 32.15 -3.89
N GLU A 40 -6.89 32.27 -4.91
CA GLU A 40 -6.64 33.55 -5.59
C GLU A 40 -7.86 34.07 -6.35
N LYS A 41 -8.77 33.18 -6.78
CA LYS A 41 -9.94 33.55 -7.59
C LYS A 41 -11.13 34.02 -6.77
N ILE A 42 -11.22 33.61 -5.50
CA ILE A 42 -12.34 33.97 -4.62
C ILE A 42 -11.86 35.07 -3.67
N THR A 43 -12.43 36.27 -3.80
CA THR A 43 -12.00 37.47 -3.05
C THR A 43 -11.91 37.24 -1.55
N THR A 44 -12.92 36.59 -0.95
CA THR A 44 -12.94 36.30 0.49
C THR A 44 -11.81 35.38 0.95
N PHE A 45 -11.45 34.37 0.15
CA PHE A 45 -10.34 33.46 0.48
C PHE A 45 -8.99 34.12 0.29
N LYS A 46 -8.83 34.93 -0.77
CA LYS A 46 -7.61 35.69 -1.03
C LYS A 46 -7.31 36.71 0.07
N GLU A 47 -8.34 37.36 0.61
CA GLU A 47 -8.16 38.30 1.74
C GLU A 47 -7.69 37.59 3.01
N LEU A 48 -8.17 36.37 3.26
CA LEU A 48 -7.75 35.57 4.42
C LEU A 48 -6.36 34.94 4.26
N ILE A 49 -6.03 34.47 3.06
CA ILE A 49 -4.77 33.79 2.76
C ILE A 49 -4.19 34.36 1.46
N PRO A 50 -3.52 35.52 1.53
CA PRO A 50 -3.05 36.25 0.35
C PRO A 50 -1.73 35.72 -0.23
N GLU A 51 -1.03 34.86 0.51
CA GLU A 51 0.28 34.34 0.12
C GLU A 51 0.27 32.80 0.04
N LEU A 52 0.84 32.28 -1.06
CA LEU A 52 0.92 30.84 -1.33
C LEU A 52 1.64 30.09 -0.21
N TRP A 53 2.71 30.65 0.35
CA TRP A 53 3.50 29.99 1.38
C TRP A 53 2.72 29.87 2.71
N ILE A 54 1.84 30.83 3.01
CA ILE A 54 0.95 30.78 4.18
C ILE A 54 -0.07 29.65 3.99
N PHE A 55 -0.67 29.55 2.80
CA PHE A 55 -1.56 28.45 2.47
C PHE A 55 -0.87 27.09 2.58
N ALA A 56 0.35 26.97 2.04
CA ALA A 56 1.13 25.74 2.10
C ALA A 56 1.44 25.32 3.55
N ALA A 57 1.85 26.26 4.40
CA ALA A 57 2.12 26.00 5.81
C ALA A 57 0.85 25.56 6.56
N LEU A 58 -0.26 26.28 6.38
CA LEU A 58 -1.54 25.92 6.99
C LEU A 58 -2.02 24.55 6.51
N PHE A 59 -1.91 24.27 5.22
CA PHE A 59 -2.25 22.98 4.64
C PHE A 59 -1.45 21.86 5.30
N ILE A 60 -0.12 21.98 5.42
CA ILE A 60 0.73 20.94 6.04
C ILE A 60 0.35 20.72 7.51
N VAL A 61 0.18 21.80 8.27
CA VAL A 61 -0.14 21.75 9.71
C VAL A 61 -1.51 21.10 9.95
N CYS A 62 -2.49 21.30 9.08
CA CYS A 62 -3.81 20.69 9.21
C CYS A 62 -3.87 19.27 8.62
N TYR A 63 -3.30 19.09 7.44
CA TYR A 63 -3.39 17.85 6.67
C TYR A 63 -2.61 16.71 7.33
N VAL A 64 -1.39 16.96 7.80
CA VAL A 64 -0.54 15.89 8.37
C VAL A 64 -1.19 15.26 9.61
N PRO A 65 -1.66 16.02 10.61
CA PRO A 65 -2.39 15.44 11.74
C PRO A 65 -3.68 14.75 11.32
N ALA A 66 -4.46 15.34 10.41
CA ALA A 66 -5.69 14.72 9.91
C ALA A 66 -5.42 13.36 9.24
N ALA A 67 -4.38 13.29 8.40
CA ALA A 67 -3.96 12.06 7.74
C ALA A 67 -3.50 11.00 8.76
N ILE A 68 -2.76 11.40 9.80
CA ILE A 68 -2.36 10.50 10.89
C ILE A 68 -3.59 9.95 11.63
N LEU A 69 -4.56 10.81 11.96
CA LEU A 69 -5.79 10.40 12.66
C LEU A 69 -6.63 9.43 11.82
N ILE A 70 -6.82 9.73 10.53
CA ILE A 70 -7.52 8.84 9.60
C ILE A 70 -6.78 7.51 9.46
N GLY A 71 -5.45 7.54 9.32
CA GLY A 71 -4.62 6.34 9.25
C GLY A 71 -4.70 5.49 10.52
N PHE A 72 -4.70 6.12 11.69
CA PHE A 72 -4.89 5.45 12.97
C PHE A 72 -6.26 4.78 13.08
N TRP A 73 -7.33 5.50 12.70
CA TRP A 73 -8.68 4.97 12.66
C TRP A 73 -8.78 3.77 11.71
N HIS A 74 -8.22 3.89 10.50
CA HIS A 74 -8.18 2.83 9.50
C HIS A 74 -7.45 1.58 10.03
N ARG A 75 -6.26 1.76 10.63
CA ARG A 75 -5.49 0.66 11.24
C ARG A 75 -6.31 -0.08 12.30
N LYS A 76 -7.09 0.62 13.12
CA LYS A 76 -7.88 0.00 14.20
C LYS A 76 -9.16 -0.66 13.73
N THR A 77 -9.75 -0.20 12.62
CA THR A 77 -11.09 -0.63 12.20
C THR A 77 -11.06 -1.47 10.92
N GLN A 78 -10.52 -0.92 9.84
CA GLN A 78 -10.61 -1.48 8.49
C GLN A 78 -9.51 -2.50 8.18
N LEU A 79 -8.29 -2.27 8.68
CA LEU A 79 -7.15 -3.12 8.34
C LEU A 79 -7.38 -4.60 8.65
N ARG A 80 -8.09 -4.92 9.74
CA ARG A 80 -8.46 -6.30 10.09
C ARG A 80 -9.42 -6.91 9.05
N VAL A 81 -10.38 -6.12 8.56
CA VAL A 81 -11.36 -6.58 7.57
C VAL A 81 -10.66 -6.86 6.24
N GLU A 82 -9.83 -5.93 5.77
CA GLU A 82 -9.08 -6.07 4.52
C GLU A 82 -8.14 -7.26 4.56
N THR A 83 -7.33 -7.37 5.63
CA THR A 83 -6.43 -8.52 5.79
C THR A 83 -7.19 -9.84 5.86
N THR A 84 -8.33 -9.90 6.55
CA THR A 84 -9.16 -11.10 6.58
C THR A 84 -9.67 -11.47 5.19
N LEU A 85 -10.19 -10.50 4.43
CA LEU A 85 -10.68 -10.74 3.07
C LEU A 85 -9.58 -11.25 2.14
N VAL A 86 -8.41 -10.60 2.15
CA VAL A 86 -7.26 -11.01 1.35
C VAL A 86 -6.80 -12.42 1.71
N GLN A 87 -6.75 -12.74 3.01
CA GLN A 87 -6.33 -14.07 3.47
C GLN A 87 -7.36 -15.15 3.11
N GLN A 88 -8.66 -14.86 3.27
CA GLN A 88 -9.74 -15.78 2.89
C GLN A 88 -9.78 -16.05 1.38
N GLN A 89 -9.39 -15.07 0.57
CA GLN A 89 -9.32 -15.21 -0.88
C GLN A 89 -8.03 -15.86 -1.37
N ASN A 90 -7.08 -16.21 -0.49
CA ASN A 90 -5.81 -16.80 -0.89
C ASN A 90 -5.90 -18.34 -0.95
N PRO A 91 -6.11 -18.95 -2.13
CA PRO A 91 -6.25 -20.41 -2.24
C PRO A 91 -4.96 -21.16 -1.92
N VAL A 92 -3.80 -20.54 -2.16
CA VAL A 92 -2.49 -21.15 -1.88
C VAL A 92 -2.30 -21.27 -0.38
N LEU A 93 -2.56 -20.20 0.37
CA LEU A 93 -2.48 -20.24 1.83
C LEU A 93 -3.48 -21.23 2.43
N ALA A 94 -4.72 -21.26 1.93
CA ALA A 94 -5.72 -22.21 2.38
C ALA A 94 -5.27 -23.67 2.14
N ARG A 95 -4.72 -23.97 0.96
CA ARG A 95 -4.17 -25.29 0.63
C ARG A 95 -2.99 -25.64 1.56
N MET A 96 -2.08 -24.71 1.82
CA MET A 96 -0.95 -24.92 2.73
C MET A 96 -1.40 -25.26 4.14
N ILE A 97 -2.31 -24.47 4.72
CA ILE A 97 -2.79 -24.69 6.08
C ILE A 97 -3.55 -26.02 6.17
N ARG A 98 -4.41 -26.33 5.18
CA ARG A 98 -5.14 -27.60 5.13
C ARG A 98 -4.20 -28.79 5.12
N THR A 99 -3.23 -28.82 4.20
CA THR A 99 -2.30 -29.95 4.10
C THR A 99 -1.44 -30.10 5.36
N LEU A 100 -1.04 -29.00 6.02
CA LEU A 100 -0.34 -29.08 7.31
C LEU A 100 -1.19 -29.73 8.40
N LEU A 101 -2.49 -29.44 8.46
CA LEU A 101 -3.42 -30.07 9.40
C LEU A 101 -3.63 -31.56 9.09
N ASP A 102 -3.78 -31.90 7.81
CA ASP A 102 -3.96 -33.29 7.37
C ASP A 102 -2.71 -34.14 7.70
N VAL A 103 -1.52 -33.55 7.63
CA VAL A 103 -0.26 -34.19 8.03
C VAL A 103 -0.18 -34.42 9.54
N GLN A 104 -0.53 -33.42 10.35
CA GLN A 104 -0.51 -33.58 11.81
C GLN A 104 -1.54 -34.57 12.33
N THR A 105 -2.70 -34.65 11.68
CA THR A 105 -3.79 -35.57 12.06
C THR A 105 -3.59 -36.98 11.52
N GLY A 106 -2.56 -37.22 10.71
CA GLY A 106 -2.27 -38.53 10.12
C GLY A 106 -3.24 -38.96 9.03
N ILE A 107 -4.06 -38.04 8.52
CA ILE A 107 -5.03 -38.26 7.45
C ILE A 107 -4.36 -38.14 6.08
N ALA A 108 -3.32 -37.31 5.96
CA ALA A 108 -2.62 -37.07 4.71
C ALA A 108 -1.93 -38.32 4.16
N THR A 109 -2.11 -38.56 2.86
CA THR A 109 -1.41 -39.62 2.14
C THR A 109 0.05 -39.25 1.86
N LYS A 110 0.91 -40.24 1.63
CA LYS A 110 2.34 -39.99 1.32
C LYS A 110 2.49 -39.20 0.02
N GLU A 111 1.59 -39.42 -0.93
CA GLU A 111 1.53 -38.75 -2.23
C GLU A 111 1.18 -37.26 -2.08
N GLU A 112 0.19 -36.91 -1.25
CA GLU A 112 -0.16 -35.50 -0.96
C GLU A 112 0.99 -34.75 -0.26
N ILE A 113 1.72 -35.42 0.63
CA ILE A 113 2.88 -34.85 1.31
C ILE A 113 4.01 -34.58 0.30
N ASP A 114 4.24 -35.50 -0.63
CA ASP A 114 5.26 -35.35 -1.66
C ASP A 114 4.89 -34.24 -2.66
N GLU A 115 3.63 -34.16 -3.08
CA GLU A 115 3.13 -33.09 -3.94
C GLU A 115 3.26 -31.72 -3.26
N PHE A 116 2.89 -31.63 -1.98
CA PHE A 116 3.01 -30.41 -1.20
C PHE A 116 4.47 -29.99 -1.01
N ARG A 117 5.37 -30.93 -0.73
CA ARG A 117 6.81 -30.68 -0.64
C ARG A 117 7.36 -30.15 -1.97
N LYS A 118 7.01 -30.77 -3.09
CA LYS A 118 7.40 -30.29 -4.43
C LYS A 118 6.88 -28.88 -4.71
N MET A 119 5.65 -28.58 -4.30
CA MET A 119 5.09 -27.23 -4.40
C MET A 119 5.93 -26.23 -3.59
N LEU A 120 6.26 -26.54 -2.33
CA LEU A 120 7.10 -25.66 -1.49
C LEU A 120 8.51 -25.48 -2.07
N GLU A 121 9.16 -26.56 -2.51
CA GLU A 121 10.46 -26.47 -3.16
C GLU A 121 10.42 -25.60 -4.42
N SER A 122 9.32 -25.62 -5.17
CA SER A 122 9.15 -24.78 -6.35
C SER A 122 9.02 -23.29 -6.00
N ILE A 123 8.51 -22.98 -4.80
CA ILE A 123 8.43 -21.63 -4.26
C ILE A 123 9.79 -21.18 -3.72
N GLU A 124 10.50 -22.04 -2.98
CA GLU A 124 11.84 -21.73 -2.45
C GLU A 124 12.90 -21.54 -3.55
N LYS A 125 12.77 -22.26 -4.67
CA LYS A 125 13.66 -22.14 -5.83
C LYS A 125 13.33 -20.94 -6.73
N ARG A 126 12.22 -20.22 -6.49
CA ARG A 126 11.80 -19.04 -7.26
C ARG A 126 12.39 -17.76 -6.70
#